data_AF-A0A6A4PCR2-F1
#
_entry.id   AF-A0A6A4PCR2-F1
#
_cell.length_a   1.000
_cell.length_b   1.000
_cell.length_c   1.000
_cell.angle_alpha   90.00
_cell.angle_beta   90.00
_cell.angle_gamma   90.00
#
_symmetry.space_group_name_H-M   'P 1'
#
loop_
_entity.id
_entity.type
_entity.pdbx_description
1 polymer ?
#
loop_
_entity_poly.entity_id
_entity_poly.type
_entity_poly.pdbx_seq_one_letter_code
_entity_poly.pdbx_strand_id
1 'polypeptide(L)'
;MSRKDVVLKYTEDLGWMMHYPYEGVCSWNWFYPYHYAPFAYDLKDLGEINSIFNLGTPFKPIDQLLFPAASSHALPEPCDMETLASLQFSCTSEPYRNLITDSSSPIIDFYPIDFEGDMNGKRYAWQDYSSFTNMF
;
A
#
# COMPACT_ATOMS: atom_id res chain seq x y z
N MET A 1 -17.26 -9.30 -2.88
CA MET A 1 -17.38 -7.95 -2.29
C MET A 1 -18.81 -7.74 -1.83
N SER A 2 -19.05 -7.66 -0.52
CA SER A 2 -20.37 -7.31 0.02
C SER A 2 -20.44 -5.80 0.22
N ARG A 3 -21.55 -5.18 -0.20
CA ARG A 3 -21.80 -3.75 -0.01
C ARG A 3 -21.65 -3.30 1.45
N LYS A 4 -22.03 -4.17 2.40
CA LYS A 4 -21.89 -3.90 3.83
C LYS A 4 -20.42 -3.83 4.26
N ASP A 5 -19.55 -4.66 3.68
CA ASP A 5 -18.13 -4.68 4.01
C ASP A 5 -17.43 -3.41 3.53
N VAL A 6 -17.85 -2.86 2.38
CA VAL A 6 -17.35 -1.59 1.83
C VAL A 6 -17.69 -0.43 2.76
N VAL A 7 -18.95 -0.38 3.20
CA VAL A 7 -19.44 0.63 4.16
C VAL A 7 -18.71 0.52 5.49
N LEU A 8 -18.52 -0.71 5.99
CA LEU A 8 -17.78 -0.97 7.23
C LEU A 8 -16.35 -0.43 7.13
N LYS A 9 -15.60 -0.86 6.10
CA LYS A 9 -14.21 -0.44 5.89
C LYS A 9 -14.07 1.06 5.67
N TYR A 10 -15.05 1.68 5.00
CA TYR A 10 -15.06 3.13 4.77
C TYR A 10 -15.31 3.89 6.07
N THR A 11 -16.15 3.36 6.95
CA THR A 11 -16.41 3.94 8.27
C THR A 11 -15.20 3.81 9.18
N GLU A 12 -14.52 2.65 9.14
CA GLU A 12 -13.23 2.46 9.82
C GLU A 12 -12.18 3.46 9.30
N ASP A 13 -12.10 3.68 7.98
CA ASP A 13 -11.18 4.66 7.40
C ASP A 13 -11.46 6.10 7.87
N LEU A 14 -12.73 6.51 7.92
CA LEU A 14 -13.12 7.80 8.50
C LEU A 14 -12.70 7.91 9.97
N GLY A 15 -12.87 6.85 10.77
CA GLY A 15 -12.42 6.80 12.15
C GLY A 15 -10.90 6.98 12.28
N TRP A 16 -10.13 6.31 11.42
CA TRP A 16 -8.67 6.44 11.35
C TRP A 16 -8.25 7.88 11.02
N MET A 17 -8.88 8.49 10.00
CA MET A 17 -8.61 9.87 9.58
C MET A 17 -8.94 10.90 10.66
N MET A 18 -10.03 10.68 11.39
CA MET A 18 -10.41 11.56 12.50
C MET A 18 -9.48 11.42 13.71
N HIS A 19 -8.94 10.22 13.99
CA HIS A 19 -8.01 10.00 15.10
C HIS A 19 -6.63 10.65 14.84
N TYR A 20 -6.14 10.55 13.60
CA TYR A 20 -4.80 10.99 13.21
C TYR A 20 -4.37 12.39 13.70
N PRO A 21 -5.15 13.46 13.48
CA PRO A 21 -4.73 14.81 13.87
C PRO A 21 -4.73 15.06 15.38
N TYR A 22 -5.45 14.26 16.18
CA TYR A 22 -5.59 14.50 17.63
C TYR A 22 -4.72 13.58 18.47
N GLU A 23 -4.63 12.31 18.10
CA GLU A 23 -3.98 11.26 18.90
C GLU A 23 -2.84 10.57 18.14
N GLY A 24 -2.55 11.01 16.91
CA GLY A 24 -1.53 10.43 16.05
C GLY A 24 -2.00 9.15 15.34
N VAL A 25 -1.06 8.42 14.78
CA VAL A 25 -1.34 7.18 14.03
C VAL A 25 -1.91 6.12 14.98
N CYS A 26 -3.15 5.66 14.75
CA CYS A 26 -3.75 4.57 15.51
C CYS A 26 -3.46 3.18 14.91
N SER A 27 -3.02 3.10 13.66
CA SER A 27 -2.56 1.87 13.02
C SER A 27 -1.66 2.15 11.82
N TRP A 28 -0.45 1.60 11.84
CA TRP A 28 0.50 1.64 10.71
C TRP A 28 0.17 0.66 9.59
N ASN A 29 -0.61 -0.38 9.90
CA ASN A 29 -0.94 -1.45 8.97
C ASN A 29 -2.35 -1.27 8.35
N TRP A 30 -3.08 -0.25 8.78
CA TRP A 30 -4.43 0.01 8.30
C TRP A 30 -4.41 0.62 6.89
N PHE A 31 -5.28 0.11 6.03
CA PHE A 31 -5.56 0.67 4.71
C PHE A 31 -7.01 0.37 4.32
N TYR A 32 -7.56 1.20 3.45
CA TYR A 32 -8.87 0.97 2.84
C TYR A 32 -8.72 0.04 1.61
N PRO A 33 -9.25 -1.20 1.64
CA PRO A 33 -8.95 -2.23 0.63
C PRO A 33 -9.86 -2.12 -0.62
N TYR A 34 -10.32 -0.93 -0.96
CA TYR A 34 -11.17 -0.72 -2.14
C TYR A 34 -10.76 0.53 -2.90
N HIS A 35 -10.85 0.47 -4.23
CA HIS A 35 -10.54 1.61 -5.12
C HIS A 35 -11.60 2.71 -5.08
N TYR A 36 -12.84 2.36 -4.70
CA TYR A 36 -13.98 3.27 -4.72
C TYR A 36 -14.67 3.35 -3.36
N ALA A 37 -15.03 4.56 -2.99
CA ALA A 37 -15.91 4.82 -1.85
C ALA A 37 -17.32 4.26 -2.10
N PRO A 38 -18.05 3.87 -1.04
CA PRO A 38 -19.44 3.48 -1.16
C PRO A 38 -20.33 4.66 -1.56
N PHE A 39 -21.53 4.38 -2.07
CA PHE A 39 -22.53 5.42 -2.25
C PHE A 39 -23.01 5.96 -0.90
N ALA A 40 -23.27 7.27 -0.85
CA ALA A 40 -23.80 7.91 0.36
C ALA A 40 -25.12 7.28 0.84
N TYR A 41 -25.95 6.77 -0.08
CA TYR A 41 -27.21 6.09 0.26
C TYR A 41 -27.00 4.80 1.08
N ASP A 42 -25.83 4.18 0.98
CA ASP A 42 -25.48 2.95 1.70
C ASP A 42 -24.89 3.21 3.09
N LEU A 43 -24.52 4.46 3.40
CA LEU A 43 -24.00 4.89 4.70
C LEU A 43 -25.14 5.05 5.72
N LYS A 44 -25.67 3.93 6.21
CA LYS A 44 -26.74 3.86 7.22
C LYS A 44 -26.24 3.11 8.46
N ASP A 45 -26.84 3.43 9.60
CA ASP A 45 -26.62 2.72 10.87
C ASP A 45 -25.16 2.68 11.34
N LEU A 46 -24.40 3.75 11.06
CA LEU A 46 -22.96 3.83 11.36
C LEU A 46 -22.61 3.82 12.85
N GLY A 47 -23.59 4.14 13.73
CA GLY A 47 -23.37 4.22 15.17
C GLY A 47 -23.09 2.88 15.86
N GLU A 48 -23.34 1.76 15.19
CA GLU A 48 -23.08 0.41 15.72
C GLU A 48 -21.66 -0.10 15.40
N ILE A 49 -20.91 0.63 14.57
CA ILE A 49 -19.58 0.23 14.10
C ILE A 49 -18.53 0.62 15.13
N ASN A 50 -17.98 -0.37 15.84
CA ASN A 50 -16.84 -0.18 16.73
C ASN A 50 -15.54 -0.53 15.99
N SER A 51 -14.76 0.48 15.63
CA SER A 51 -13.44 0.30 15.01
C SER A 51 -12.37 0.08 16.06
N ILE A 52 -11.72 -1.08 16.04
CA ILE A 52 -10.58 -1.40 16.90
C ILE A 52 -9.32 -1.34 16.04
N PHE A 53 -8.46 -0.36 16.30
CA PHE A 53 -7.18 -0.23 15.61
C PHE A 53 -6.06 -0.90 16.40
N ASN A 54 -5.21 -1.63 15.69
CA ASN A 54 -3.95 -2.15 16.23
C ASN A 54 -2.81 -1.26 15.73
N LEU A 55 -2.08 -0.62 16.64
CA LEU A 55 -1.02 0.33 16.29
C LEU A 55 -0.01 -0.26 15.31
N GLY A 56 0.45 -1.49 15.56
CA GLY A 56 1.49 -2.11 14.74
C GLY A 56 2.80 -1.33 14.81
N THR A 57 3.65 -1.51 13.80
CA THR A 57 4.93 -0.81 13.67
C THR A 57 5.07 -0.27 12.25
N PRO A 58 5.74 0.88 12.06
CA PRO A 58 6.02 1.37 10.71
C PRO A 58 6.87 0.35 9.94
N PHE A 59 6.67 0.30 8.62
CA PHE A 59 7.54 -0.47 7.73
C PHE A 59 8.98 -0.02 7.85
N LYS A 60 9.92 -0.95 7.67
CA LYS A 60 11.34 -0.59 7.61
C LYS A 60 11.58 0.27 6.36
N PRO A 61 12.55 1.20 6.38
CA PRO A 61 12.82 2.05 5.22
C PRO A 61 13.06 1.28 3.91
N ILE A 62 13.70 0.11 3.97
CA ILE A 62 13.95 -0.73 2.79
C ILE A 62 12.65 -1.38 2.28
N ASP A 63 11.81 -1.88 3.19
CA ASP A 63 10.51 -2.47 2.84
C ASP A 63 9.59 -1.42 2.18
N GLN A 64 9.71 -0.16 2.60
CA GLN A 64 8.97 0.95 1.98
C GLN A 64 9.34 1.18 0.50
N LEU A 65 10.59 0.91 0.12
CA LEU A 65 11.06 1.06 -1.27
C LEU A 65 10.50 -0.02 -2.20
N LEU A 66 9.89 -1.07 -1.66
CA LEU A 66 9.21 -2.10 -2.46
C LEU A 66 7.83 -1.65 -2.93
N PHE A 67 7.13 -0.72 -2.26
CA PHE A 67 5.76 -0.37 -2.66
C PHE A 67 5.65 0.35 -4.03
N PRO A 68 6.58 1.24 -4.40
CA PRO A 68 6.63 1.82 -5.73
C PRO A 68 7.59 1.05 -6.65
N ALA A 69 7.10 0.50 -7.76
CA ALA A 69 7.96 -0.08 -8.82
C ALA A 69 9.09 0.91 -9.26
N ALA A 70 8.75 2.21 -9.26
CA ALA A 70 9.64 3.29 -9.64
C ALA A 70 10.80 3.56 -8.66
N SER A 71 10.70 3.12 -7.39
CA SER A 71 11.79 3.28 -6.40
C SER A 71 12.82 2.16 -6.41
N SER A 72 12.75 1.23 -7.36
CA SER A 72 13.79 0.22 -7.59
C SER A 72 15.19 0.81 -7.77
N HIS A 73 15.30 2.03 -8.31
CA HIS A 73 16.57 2.77 -8.45
C HIS A 73 17.12 3.32 -7.12
N ALA A 74 16.28 3.42 -6.07
CA ALA A 74 16.68 3.83 -4.74
C ALA A 74 17.13 2.65 -3.86
N LEU A 75 17.00 1.42 -4.35
CA LEU A 75 17.61 0.25 -3.70
C LEU A 75 19.14 0.35 -3.83
N PRO A 76 19.92 -0.02 -2.80
CA PRO A 76 21.37 0.02 -2.87
C PRO A 76 21.87 -0.77 -4.08
N GLU A 77 22.89 -0.26 -4.77
CA GLU A 77 23.58 -1.01 -5.83
C GLU A 77 24.14 -2.33 -5.25
N PRO A 78 24.26 -3.39 -6.06
CA PRO A 78 24.98 -4.58 -5.64
C PRO A 78 26.44 -4.19 -5.38
N CYS A 79 26.80 -4.02 -4.11
CA CYS A 79 28.17 -3.76 -3.71
C CYS A 79 28.98 -5.05 -3.82
N ASP A 80 30.20 -4.96 -4.34
CA ASP A 80 31.15 -6.07 -4.35
C ASP A 80 31.31 -6.66 -2.94
N MET A 81 31.29 -8.00 -2.87
CA MET A 81 31.18 -8.82 -1.66
C MET A 81 32.18 -8.43 -0.54
N GLU A 82 33.33 -7.83 -0.88
CA GLU A 82 34.37 -7.39 0.05
C GLU A 82 33.98 -6.15 0.89
N THR A 83 33.10 -5.28 0.41
CA THR A 83 32.66 -4.07 1.14
C THR A 83 31.47 -4.33 2.08
N LEU A 84 30.72 -5.40 1.86
CA LEU A 84 29.55 -5.77 2.68
C LEU A 84 29.93 -6.38 4.03
N ALA A 85 31.12 -6.97 4.14
CA ALA A 85 31.62 -7.56 5.38
C ALA A 85 31.99 -6.52 6.45
N SER A 86 32.34 -5.29 6.06
CA SER A 86 32.80 -4.24 6.98
C SER A 86 31.68 -3.33 7.51
N LEU A 87 30.54 -3.25 6.83
CA LEU A 87 29.42 -2.39 7.21
C LEU A 87 28.32 -3.09 8.02
N GLN A 88 28.47 -4.39 8.32
CA GLN A 88 27.40 -5.20 8.92
C GLN A 88 26.06 -5.08 8.16
N PHE A 89 26.14 -4.70 6.87
CA PHE A 89 25.05 -4.61 5.91
C PHE A 89 25.11 -5.89 5.07
N SER A 90 24.99 -7.03 5.74
CA SER A 90 25.50 -8.29 5.21
C SER A 90 24.71 -8.85 4.02
N CYS A 91 23.44 -8.51 3.81
CA CYS A 91 22.60 -9.21 2.83
C CYS A 91 21.33 -8.40 2.53
N THR A 92 21.27 -7.50 1.54
CA THR A 92 19.97 -6.81 1.30
C THR A 92 19.70 -6.22 -0.08
N SER A 93 20.64 -6.05 -1.02
CA SER A 93 20.30 -5.41 -2.31
C SER A 93 19.90 -6.38 -3.43
N GLU A 94 20.74 -7.37 -3.75
CA GLU A 94 20.45 -8.34 -4.82
C GLU A 94 19.12 -9.10 -4.67
N PRO A 95 18.77 -9.67 -3.49
CA PRO A 95 17.52 -10.42 -3.36
C PRO A 95 16.28 -9.53 -3.54
N TYR A 96 16.32 -8.26 -3.13
CA TYR A 96 15.19 -7.34 -3.27
C TYR A 96 14.99 -6.88 -4.72
N ARG A 97 16.08 -6.65 -5.46
CA ARG A 97 15.98 -6.26 -6.88
C ARG A 97 15.35 -7.37 -7.71
N ASN A 98 15.77 -8.62 -7.48
CA ASN A 98 15.21 -9.79 -8.14
C ASN A 98 13.72 -9.98 -7.82
N LEU A 99 13.27 -9.66 -6.60
CA LEU A 99 11.84 -9.74 -6.25
C LEU A 99 10.95 -8.80 -7.06
N ILE A 100 11.46 -7.68 -7.55
CA ILE A 100 10.69 -6.70 -8.35
C ILE A 100 10.83 -6.98 -9.86
N THR A 101 11.99 -7.49 -10.30
CA THR A 101 12.29 -7.63 -11.73
C THR A 101 12.09 -9.03 -12.30
N ASP A 102 12.23 -10.07 -11.47
CA ASP A 102 12.13 -11.45 -11.95
C ASP A 102 10.67 -11.86 -12.15
N SER A 103 10.36 -12.30 -13.38
CA SER A 103 9.08 -12.92 -13.72
C SER A 103 8.71 -14.13 -12.86
N SER A 104 9.69 -14.79 -12.23
CA SER A 104 9.46 -15.92 -11.31
C SER A 104 9.21 -15.51 -9.85
N SER A 105 9.28 -14.21 -9.56
CA SER A 105 9.09 -13.67 -8.21
C SER A 105 7.66 -13.92 -7.71
N PRO A 106 7.48 -14.30 -6.43
CA PRO A 106 6.14 -14.51 -5.83
C PRO A 106 5.33 -13.21 -5.69
N ILE A 107 5.96 -12.05 -5.88
CA ILE A 107 5.31 -10.72 -5.78
C ILE A 107 5.33 -9.96 -7.11
N ILE A 108 5.66 -10.61 -8.23
CA ILE A 108 5.74 -9.93 -9.53
C ILE A 108 4.41 -9.30 -9.96
N ASP A 109 3.28 -9.88 -9.53
CA ASP A 109 1.93 -9.40 -9.80
C ASP A 109 1.65 -7.98 -9.26
N PHE A 110 2.45 -7.52 -8.29
CA PHE A 110 2.39 -6.15 -7.76
C PHE A 110 3.12 -5.13 -8.64
N TYR A 111 3.88 -5.57 -9.63
CA TYR A 111 4.70 -4.73 -10.51
C TYR A 111 4.35 -4.92 -12.00
N PRO A 112 3.09 -4.67 -12.41
CA PRO A 112 2.71 -4.76 -13.81
C PRO A 112 3.42 -3.70 -14.66
N ILE A 113 3.77 -4.05 -15.91
CA ILE A 113 4.41 -3.14 -16.87
C ILE A 113 3.41 -2.08 -17.35
N ASP A 114 2.16 -2.49 -17.57
CA ASP A 114 1.06 -1.65 -18.01
C ASP A 114 -0.10 -1.77 -17.02
N PHE A 115 -0.78 -0.65 -16.75
CA PHE A 115 -1.98 -0.61 -15.90
C PHE A 115 -3.12 0.11 -16.61
N GLU A 116 -4.35 -0.36 -16.35
CA GLU A 116 -5.55 0.31 -16.84
C GLU A 116 -5.93 1.45 -15.89
N GLY A 117 -6.06 2.65 -16.46
CA GLY A 117 -6.62 3.81 -15.78
C GLY A 117 -8.14 3.86 -15.94
N ASP A 118 -8.85 4.00 -14.83
CA ASP A 118 -10.25 4.41 -14.80
C ASP A 118 -10.44 5.90 -14.46
N MET A 119 -10.68 6.69 -15.50
CA MET A 119 -10.91 8.11 -15.38
C MET A 119 -12.17 8.45 -14.57
N ASN A 120 -13.15 7.56 -14.43
CA ASN A 120 -14.40 7.77 -13.69
C ASN A 120 -15.01 9.19 -13.83
N GLY A 121 -15.07 9.70 -15.06
CA GLY A 121 -15.59 11.03 -15.39
C GLY A 121 -14.70 12.22 -15.02
N LYS A 122 -13.46 11.98 -14.56
CA LYS A 122 -12.45 13.02 -14.28
C LYS A 122 -11.93 13.63 -15.58
N ARG A 123 -11.37 14.84 -15.47
CA ARG A 123 -10.92 15.63 -16.62
C ARG A 123 -9.46 15.38 -17.00
N TYR A 124 -8.62 15.02 -16.03
CA TYR A 124 -7.18 14.92 -16.22
C TYR A 124 -6.67 13.55 -15.78
N ALA A 125 -5.71 12.98 -16.53
CA ALA A 125 -5.16 11.66 -16.30
C ALA A 125 -4.46 11.49 -14.94
N TRP A 126 -4.00 12.56 -14.30
CA TRP A 126 -3.42 12.46 -12.94
C TRP A 126 -4.49 12.29 -11.84
N GLN A 127 -5.77 12.46 -12.18
CA GLN A 127 -6.92 12.21 -11.28
C GLN A 127 -7.51 10.81 -11.47
N ASP A 128 -6.94 10.05 -12.40
CA ASP A 128 -7.35 8.71 -12.77
C ASP A 128 -7.11 7.73 -11.59
N TYR A 129 -8.01 6.76 -11.45
CA TYR A 129 -7.81 5.62 -10.56
C TYR A 129 -7.01 4.55 -11.32
N SER A 130 -5.73 4.41 -10.98
CA SER A 130 -4.94 3.27 -11.44
C SER A 130 -5.48 2.00 -10.80
N SER A 131 -6.05 1.12 -11.62
CA SER A 131 -6.52 -0.18 -11.17
C SER A 131 -5.32 -1.10 -11.02
N PHE A 132 -4.68 -1.09 -9.85
CA PHE A 132 -3.73 -2.14 -9.50
C PHE A 132 -4.53 -3.38 -9.15
N THR A 133 -4.81 -4.21 -10.17
CA THR A 133 -5.71 -5.36 -10.06
C THR A 133 -5.29 -6.40 -9.01
N ASN A 134 -4.09 -6.28 -8.43
CA ASN A 134 -3.52 -7.22 -7.47
C ASN A 134 -2.92 -6.58 -6.20
N MET A 135 -3.21 -5.31 -5.87
CA MET A 135 -2.80 -4.80 -4.55
C MET A 135 -3.79 -5.24 -3.47
N PHE A 136 -3.49 -6.40 -2.86
CA PHE A 136 -4.09 -7.05 -1.69
C PHE A 136 -5.27 -8.00 -1.92
#